data_AF-A0A1Y0D893-F1
#
_entry.id   AF-A0A1Y0D893-F1
#
_cell.length_a   1.000
_cell.length_b   1.000
_cell.length_c   1.000
_cell.angle_alpha   90.00
_cell.angle_beta   90.00
_cell.angle_gamma   90.00
#
_symmetry.space_group_name_H-M   'P 1'
#
loop_
_entity.id
_entity.type
_entity.pdbx_description
1 polymer ?
#
loop_
_entity_poly.entity_id
_entity_poly.type
_entity_poly.pdbx_seq_one_letter_code
_entity_poly.pdbx_strand_id
1 'polypeptide(L)'
;MSQVEEACLLVALNAKSLSANRRLHALSKAHPFENPLSELGPIKWEKSMRGVLVQVLLMILLLLMFLVAIPFLYFSHVLTNYLLKRKIKKELKAIKSTQVSIFNQEKTLCGLWYEIGLEDALYNEKEKMLVLKQWLPILYGDYIDINIECRISAIYESRSAANVAYYNGEPDAPHFHFVPAMQSLIDALSRVRSQLCQPDNG
;
A
#
# COMPACT_ATOMS: atom_id res chain seq x y z
N MET A 1 13.24 10.99 25.40
CA MET A 1 12.38 9.98 24.78
C MET A 1 12.19 8.83 25.76
N SER A 2 10.97 8.35 25.92
CA SER A 2 10.69 7.18 26.76
C SER A 2 11.21 5.90 26.10
N GLN A 3 11.68 4.91 26.86
CA GLN A 3 12.06 3.59 26.33
C GLN A 3 10.93 2.94 25.52
N VAL A 4 9.67 3.23 25.88
CA VAL A 4 8.46 2.80 25.18
C VAL A 4 8.37 3.38 23.76
N GLU A 5 8.65 4.68 23.61
CA GLU A 5 8.60 5.36 22.30
C GLU A 5 9.71 4.85 21.38
N GLU A 6 10.90 4.59 21.95
CA GLU A 6 12.01 3.95 21.23
C GLU A 6 11.61 2.60 20.67
N ALA A 7 11.02 1.75 21.52
CA ALA A 7 10.60 0.41 21.14
C ALA A 7 9.53 0.45 20.04
N CYS A 8 8.54 1.35 20.14
CA CYS A 8 7.55 1.56 19.08
C CYS A 8 8.18 2.03 17.77
N LEU A 9 9.11 3.01 17.84
CA LEU A 9 9.83 3.48 16.66
C LEU A 9 10.61 2.33 16.00
N LEU A 10 11.35 1.54 16.77
CA LEU A 10 12.15 0.43 16.25
C LEU A 10 11.27 -0.62 15.55
N VAL A 11 10.12 -0.96 16.15
CA VAL A 11 9.13 -1.85 15.52
C VAL A 11 8.69 -1.32 14.17
N ALA A 12 8.33 -0.03 14.10
CA ALA A 12 7.87 0.56 12.87
C ALA A 12 9.00 0.70 11.83
N LEU A 13 10.20 1.11 12.21
CA LEU A 13 11.36 1.14 11.30
C LEU A 13 11.66 -0.24 10.73
N ASN A 14 11.56 -1.30 11.56
CA ASN A 14 11.71 -2.68 11.10
C ASN A 14 10.63 -3.06 10.09
N ALA A 15 9.36 -2.76 10.38
CA ALA A 15 8.24 -3.02 9.47
C ALA A 15 8.40 -2.27 8.14
N LYS A 16 8.83 -0.99 8.18
CA LYS A 16 9.13 -0.20 6.98
C LYS A 16 10.27 -0.80 6.16
N SER A 17 11.34 -1.21 6.82
CA SER A 17 12.47 -1.89 6.18
C SER A 17 12.03 -3.19 5.50
N LEU A 18 11.23 -4.01 6.20
CA LEU A 18 10.70 -5.26 5.67
C LEU A 18 9.78 -5.03 4.45
N SER A 19 8.86 -4.08 4.53
CA SER A 19 7.98 -3.71 3.42
C SER A 19 8.77 -3.20 2.20
N ALA A 20 9.78 -2.33 2.42
CA ALA A 20 10.66 -1.87 1.35
C ALA A 20 11.46 -3.01 0.71
N ASN A 21 11.97 -3.96 1.50
CA ASN A 21 12.65 -5.16 0.99
C ASN A 21 11.70 -6.06 0.18
N ARG A 22 10.45 -6.24 0.64
CA ARG A 22 9.43 -6.99 -0.12
C ARG A 22 9.15 -6.33 -1.47
N ARG A 23 8.96 -5.01 -1.50
CA ARG A 23 8.77 -4.24 -2.75
C ARG A 23 9.97 -4.37 -3.69
N LEU A 24 11.19 -4.31 -3.16
CA LEU A 24 12.41 -4.49 -3.94
C LEU A 24 12.51 -5.91 -4.53
N HIS A 25 12.17 -6.92 -3.73
CA HIS A 25 12.16 -8.32 -4.16
C HIS A 25 11.04 -8.60 -5.18
N ALA A 26 9.86 -8.01 -5.01
CA ALA A 26 8.80 -8.05 -5.99
C ALA A 26 9.25 -7.43 -7.33
N LEU A 27 9.96 -6.30 -7.32
CA LEU A 27 10.55 -5.72 -8.53
C LEU A 27 11.67 -6.55 -9.16
N SER A 28 12.35 -7.42 -8.40
CA SER A 28 13.28 -8.39 -8.99
C SER A 28 12.58 -9.59 -9.63
N LYS A 29 11.35 -9.90 -9.20
CA LYS A 29 10.51 -10.98 -9.72
C LYS A 29 9.44 -10.51 -10.71
N ALA A 30 9.25 -9.20 -10.85
CA ALA A 30 8.27 -8.61 -11.76
C ALA A 30 8.53 -9.09 -13.20
N HIS A 31 7.45 -9.34 -13.93
CA HIS A 31 7.46 -10.09 -15.18
C HIS A 31 8.47 -9.51 -16.18
N PRO A 32 9.19 -10.37 -16.94
CA PRO A 32 10.01 -9.92 -18.04
C PRO A 32 9.13 -9.11 -19.01
N PHE A 33 9.73 -8.12 -19.69
CA PHE A 33 9.04 -7.30 -20.68
C PHE A 33 8.22 -8.20 -21.62
N GLU A 34 6.89 -8.08 -21.52
CA GLU A 34 5.97 -8.87 -22.33
C GLU A 34 6.11 -8.43 -23.78
N ASN A 35 6.42 -9.39 -24.66
CA ASN A 35 6.56 -9.10 -26.07
C ASN A 35 5.17 -8.71 -26.62
N PRO A 36 4.95 -7.47 -27.08
CA PRO A 36 3.63 -7.05 -27.58
C PRO A 36 3.18 -7.80 -28.85
N LEU A 37 4.07 -8.62 -29.43
CA LEU A 37 3.78 -9.46 -30.59
C LEU A 37 3.31 -10.87 -30.22
N SER A 38 3.31 -11.26 -28.94
CA SER A 38 2.92 -12.61 -28.50
C SER A 38 1.47 -12.96 -28.79
N GLU A 39 0.61 -11.95 -28.95
CA GLU A 39 -0.83 -12.11 -29.20
C GLU A 39 -1.21 -12.05 -30.70
N LEU A 40 -0.24 -11.91 -31.61
CA LEU A 40 -0.55 -11.89 -33.04
C LEU A 40 -0.91 -13.29 -33.54
N GLY A 41 -2.20 -13.48 -33.85
CA GLY A 41 -2.72 -14.70 -34.48
C GLY A 41 -2.25 -14.90 -35.93
N PRO A 42 -2.57 -16.06 -36.54
CA PRO A 42 -2.18 -16.38 -37.90
C PRO A 42 -2.78 -15.41 -38.93
N ILE A 43 -1.96 -14.99 -39.89
CA ILE A 43 -2.36 -14.06 -40.95
C ILE A 43 -3.25 -14.78 -41.96
N LYS A 44 -4.47 -14.26 -42.16
CA LYS A 44 -5.37 -14.73 -43.23
C LYS A 44 -5.09 -13.95 -44.51
N TRP A 45 -4.51 -14.63 -45.50
CA TRP A 45 -4.19 -14.05 -46.80
C TRP A 45 -5.43 -13.81 -47.65
N GLU A 46 -5.46 -12.66 -48.32
CA GLU A 46 -6.51 -12.35 -49.28
C GLU A 46 -6.29 -13.07 -50.62
N LYS A 47 -7.38 -13.42 -51.33
CA LYS A 47 -7.30 -14.20 -52.57
C LYS A 47 -6.96 -13.37 -53.81
N SER A 48 -7.12 -12.04 -53.74
CA SER A 48 -6.90 -11.14 -54.88
C SER A 48 -5.47 -10.58 -54.88
N MET A 49 -4.84 -10.48 -56.05
CA MET A 49 -3.46 -9.94 -56.16
C MET A 49 -3.32 -8.53 -55.61
N ARG A 50 -4.35 -7.68 -55.78
CA ARG A 50 -4.38 -6.33 -55.20
C ARG A 50 -4.46 -6.37 -53.67
N GLY A 51 -5.32 -7.23 -53.11
CA GLY A 51 -5.44 -7.42 -51.66
C GLY A 51 -4.14 -7.91 -51.03
N VAL A 52 -3.48 -8.89 -51.66
CA VAL A 52 -2.15 -9.36 -51.22
C VAL A 52 -1.13 -8.22 -51.20
N LEU A 53 -1.09 -7.37 -52.24
CA LEU A 53 -0.15 -6.25 -52.31
C LEU A 53 -0.38 -5.22 -51.19
N VAL A 54 -1.65 -4.91 -50.89
CA VAL A 54 -2.03 -4.03 -49.78
C VAL A 54 -1.66 -4.65 -48.42
N GLN A 55 -1.91 -5.95 -48.23
CA GLN A 55 -1.55 -6.67 -47.00
C GLN A 55 -0.03 -6.67 -46.77
N VAL A 56 0.77 -6.89 -47.82
CA VAL A 56 2.24 -6.84 -47.73
C VAL A 56 2.71 -5.44 -47.32
N LEU A 57 2.14 -4.39 -47.92
CA LEU A 57 2.52 -3.01 -47.62
C LEU A 57 2.14 -2.60 -46.18
N LEU A 58 0.97 -3.03 -45.71
CA LEU A 58 0.55 -2.88 -44.31
C LEU A 58 1.46 -3.65 -43.34
N MET A 59 1.87 -4.88 -43.67
CA MET A 59 2.81 -5.64 -42.86
C MET A 59 4.17 -4.95 -42.75
N ILE A 60 4.69 -4.40 -43.85
CA ILE A 60 5.95 -3.66 -43.86
C ILE A 60 5.82 -2.42 -42.96
N LEU A 61 4.72 -1.67 -43.09
CA LEU A 61 4.47 -0.50 -42.24
C LEU A 61 4.37 -0.86 -40.76
N LEU A 62 3.64 -1.93 -40.44
CA LEU A 62 3.47 -2.46 -39.09
C LEU A 62 4.82 -2.92 -38.51
N LEU A 63 5.64 -3.62 -39.30
CA LEU A 63 6.99 -4.04 -38.92
C LEU A 63 7.88 -2.84 -38.61
N LEU A 64 7.83 -1.79 -39.44
CA LEU A 64 8.58 -0.55 -39.20
C LEU A 64 8.12 0.15 -37.91
N MET A 65 6.81 0.20 -37.63
CA MET A 65 6.31 0.73 -36.37
C MET A 65 6.81 -0.09 -35.17
N PHE A 66 6.79 -1.42 -35.26
CA PHE A 66 7.29 -2.28 -34.18
C PHE A 66 8.79 -2.16 -33.96
N LEU A 67 9.58 -1.99 -35.02
CA LEU A 67 11.03 -1.74 -34.94
C LEU A 67 11.37 -0.50 -34.13
N VAL A 68 10.49 0.51 -34.11
CA VAL A 68 10.69 1.75 -33.32
C VAL A 68 10.02 1.65 -31.95
N ALA A 69 8.78 1.14 -31.90
CA ALA A 69 7.98 1.10 -30.69
C ALA A 69 8.51 0.11 -29.65
N ILE A 70 8.96 -1.09 -30.07
CA ILE A 70 9.41 -2.12 -29.13
C ILE A 70 10.67 -1.68 -28.36
N PRO A 71 11.74 -1.18 -29.00
CA PRO A 71 12.90 -0.66 -28.27
C PRO A 71 12.54 0.49 -27.33
N PHE A 72 11.64 1.38 -27.75
CA PHE A 72 11.19 2.49 -26.91
C PHE A 72 10.43 2.00 -25.67
N LEU A 73 9.46 1.09 -25.85
CA LEU A 73 8.70 0.49 -24.76
C LEU A 73 9.62 -0.29 -23.80
N TYR A 74 10.55 -1.07 -24.34
CA TYR A 74 11.54 -1.79 -23.55
C TYR A 74 12.42 -0.84 -22.74
N PHE A 75 12.96 0.21 -23.38
CA PHE A 75 13.78 1.20 -22.70
C PHE A 75 13.00 1.93 -21.60
N SER A 76 11.76 2.34 -21.89
CA SER A 76 10.86 2.96 -20.92
C SER A 76 10.59 2.04 -19.72
N HIS A 77 10.36 0.75 -19.96
CA HIS A 77 10.17 -0.26 -18.92
C HIS A 77 11.44 -0.42 -18.06
N VAL A 78 12.61 -0.56 -18.67
CA VAL A 78 13.89 -0.67 -17.95
C VAL A 78 14.16 0.58 -17.12
N LEU A 79 13.95 1.76 -17.69
CA LEU A 79 14.16 3.04 -17.01
C LEU A 79 13.22 3.18 -15.81
N THR A 80 11.93 2.86 -15.98
CA THR A 80 10.94 2.91 -14.90
C THR A 80 11.33 1.97 -13.77
N ASN A 81 11.70 0.73 -14.07
CA ASN A 81 12.17 -0.23 -13.07
C ASN A 81 13.46 0.23 -12.36
N TYR A 82 14.39 0.84 -13.10
CA TYR A 82 15.61 1.42 -12.53
C TYR A 82 15.30 2.56 -11.56
N LEU A 83 14.44 3.49 -11.95
CA LEU A 83 14.02 4.62 -11.13
C LEU A 83 13.28 4.15 -9.86
N LEU A 84 12.38 3.19 -9.99
CA LEU A 84 11.66 2.58 -8.85
C LEU A 84 12.63 1.89 -7.88
N LYS A 85 13.55 1.06 -8.39
CA LYS A 85 14.60 0.42 -7.56
C LYS A 85 15.45 1.46 -6.85
N ARG A 86 15.85 2.54 -7.54
CA ARG A 86 16.63 3.63 -6.95
C ARG A 86 15.85 4.36 -5.87
N LYS A 87 14.55 4.61 -6.07
CA LYS A 87 13.66 5.22 -5.08
C LYS A 87 13.59 4.36 -3.81
N ILE A 88 13.30 3.07 -3.93
CA ILE A 88 13.22 2.15 -2.79
C ILE A 88 14.55 2.05 -2.05
N LYS A 89 15.69 2.02 -2.77
CA LYS A 89 17.02 2.05 -2.13
C LYS A 89 17.27 3.34 -1.34
N LYS A 90 16.82 4.48 -1.84
CA LYS A 90 16.88 5.75 -1.10
C LYS A 90 16.00 5.71 0.15
N GLU A 91 14.78 5.17 0.05
CA GLU A 91 13.88 4.96 1.20
C GLU A 91 14.55 4.08 2.27
N LEU A 92 15.14 2.95 1.88
CA LEU A 92 15.90 2.09 2.80
C LEU A 92 17.07 2.80 3.47
N LYS A 93 17.81 3.64 2.71
CA LYS A 93 18.90 4.44 3.29
C LYS A 93 18.35 5.45 4.30
N ALA A 94 17.24 6.11 3.99
CA ALA A 94 16.58 7.07 4.88
C ALA A 94 16.08 6.39 6.18
N ILE A 95 15.47 5.22 6.08
CA ILE A 95 15.04 4.41 7.24
C ILE A 95 16.25 4.08 8.13
N LYS A 96 17.37 3.64 7.54
CA LYS A 96 18.60 3.32 8.28
C LYS A 96 19.27 4.54 8.91
N SER A 97 19.12 5.71 8.30
CA SER A 97 19.67 6.97 8.83
C SER A 97 18.69 7.72 9.74
N THR A 98 17.48 7.18 9.95
CA THR A 98 16.49 7.82 10.83
C THR A 98 17.02 7.76 12.24
N GLN A 99 17.39 8.93 12.77
CA GLN A 99 17.77 9.05 14.17
C GLN A 99 16.52 9.09 15.04
N VAL A 100 16.66 8.49 16.21
CA VAL A 100 15.60 8.28 17.20
C VAL A 100 15.14 9.60 17.86
N SER A 101 15.82 10.72 17.61
CA SER A 101 15.72 11.97 18.38
C SER A 101 14.58 12.93 17.99
N ILE A 102 13.61 12.55 17.14
CA ILE A 102 12.70 13.52 16.50
C ILE A 102 11.29 13.63 17.14
N PHE A 103 10.90 12.76 18.07
CA PHE A 103 9.55 12.84 18.68
C PHE A 103 9.39 14.09 19.53
N ASN A 104 8.58 15.04 19.06
CA ASN A 104 8.45 16.36 19.69
C ASN A 104 7.05 16.64 20.23
N GLN A 105 5.99 15.89 19.86
CA GLN A 105 4.65 16.16 20.40
C GLN A 105 3.79 14.90 20.62
N GLU A 106 2.96 14.99 21.65
CA GLU A 106 1.93 14.06 22.13
C GLU A 106 2.27 12.57 22.25
N LYS A 107 2.32 12.09 23.50
CA LYS A 107 2.53 10.69 23.91
C LYS A 107 1.34 9.76 23.60
N THR A 108 0.51 10.09 22.62
CA THR A 108 -0.66 9.28 22.26
C THR A 108 -0.28 8.26 21.18
N LEU A 109 -0.98 7.12 21.15
CA LEU A 109 -0.81 6.13 20.09
C LEU A 109 -1.03 6.79 18.71
N CYS A 110 -2.03 7.65 18.60
CA CYS A 110 -2.34 8.45 17.43
C CYS A 110 -1.14 9.31 17.00
N GLY A 111 -0.56 10.09 17.91
CA GLY A 111 0.62 10.91 17.63
C GLY A 111 1.79 10.09 17.08
N LEU A 112 2.13 8.99 17.76
CA LEU A 112 3.20 8.08 17.30
C LEU A 112 2.88 7.47 15.92
N TRP A 113 1.62 7.10 15.69
CA TRP A 113 1.20 6.51 14.42
C TRP A 113 1.37 7.46 13.23
N TYR A 114 0.98 8.72 13.44
CA TYR A 114 1.08 9.79 12.46
C TYR A 114 2.54 10.23 12.23
N GLU A 115 3.30 10.49 13.29
CA GLU A 115 4.69 10.94 13.19
C GLU A 115 5.59 9.90 12.54
N ILE A 116 5.36 8.62 12.83
CA ILE A 116 6.13 7.54 12.21
C ILE A 116 5.65 7.27 10.78
N GLY A 117 4.54 7.85 10.30
CA GLY A 117 4.13 7.76 8.90
C GLY A 117 3.72 6.34 8.48
N LEU A 118 3.00 5.64 9.35
CA LEU A 118 2.39 4.34 9.05
C LEU A 118 1.02 4.47 8.36
N GLU A 119 0.51 5.69 8.23
CA GLU A 119 -0.74 5.97 7.52
C GLU A 119 -0.59 5.89 5.99
N ASP A 120 0.64 6.01 5.48
CA ASP A 120 0.96 6.04 4.04
C ASP A 120 0.28 4.88 3.27
N ALA A 121 -0.25 5.20 2.09
CA ALA A 121 -0.86 4.24 1.16
C ALA A 121 0.14 3.17 0.69
N LEU A 122 1.44 3.41 0.89
CA LEU A 122 2.49 2.43 0.65
C LEU A 122 2.37 1.16 1.51
N TYR A 123 1.74 1.23 2.68
CA TYR A 123 1.57 0.08 3.58
C TYR A 123 0.18 -0.52 3.46
N ASN A 124 0.10 -1.84 3.28
CA ASN A 124 -1.18 -2.52 3.27
C ASN A 124 -1.74 -2.69 4.69
N GLU A 125 -3.03 -2.97 4.79
CA GLU A 125 -3.74 -3.10 6.07
C GLU A 125 -3.15 -4.21 6.96
N LYS A 126 -2.64 -5.31 6.37
CA LYS A 126 -1.97 -6.39 7.12
C LYS A 126 -0.67 -5.94 7.77
N GLU A 127 0.13 -5.15 7.06
CA GLU A 127 1.37 -4.57 7.59
C GLU A 127 1.06 -3.59 8.72
N LYS A 128 0.04 -2.74 8.54
CA LYS A 128 -0.45 -1.84 9.60
C LYS A 128 -0.91 -2.60 10.83
N MET A 129 -1.75 -3.64 10.66
CA MET A 129 -2.21 -4.49 11.78
C MET A 129 -1.04 -5.13 12.53
N LEU A 130 -0.05 -5.67 11.81
CA LEU A 130 1.10 -6.33 12.42
C LEU A 130 1.92 -5.37 13.29
N VAL A 131 2.11 -4.12 12.83
CA VAL A 131 2.77 -3.09 13.62
C VAL A 131 1.94 -2.73 14.85
N LEU A 132 0.63 -2.51 14.68
CA LEU A 132 -0.26 -2.17 15.79
C LEU A 132 -0.26 -3.28 16.86
N LYS A 133 -0.32 -4.55 16.46
CA LYS A 133 -0.22 -5.71 17.38
C LYS A 133 1.05 -5.70 18.21
N GLN A 134 2.18 -5.30 17.63
CA GLN A 134 3.44 -5.21 18.35
C GLN A 134 3.51 -3.96 19.25
N TRP A 135 2.84 -2.88 18.85
CA TRP A 135 2.79 -1.65 19.64
C TRP A 135 1.90 -1.75 20.87
N LEU A 136 0.76 -2.46 20.81
CA LEU A 136 -0.14 -2.57 21.96
C LEU A 136 0.53 -3.05 23.25
N PRO A 137 1.27 -4.18 23.27
CA PRO A 137 1.95 -4.61 24.49
C PRO A 137 3.08 -3.66 24.92
N ILE A 138 3.72 -2.96 23.98
CA ILE A 138 4.75 -1.96 24.30
C ILE A 138 4.15 -0.73 24.99
N LEU A 139 3.00 -0.26 24.48
CA LEU A 139 2.35 0.97 24.94
C LEU A 139 1.45 0.77 26.16
N TYR A 140 0.86 -0.41 26.28
CA TYR A 140 -0.18 -0.72 27.25
C TYR A 140 0.05 -2.03 28.00
N GLY A 141 1.23 -2.66 27.90
CA GLY A 141 1.54 -3.93 28.58
C GLY A 141 0.68 -5.13 28.15
N ASP A 142 0.89 -6.27 28.82
CA ASP A 142 0.25 -7.55 28.48
C ASP A 142 -1.24 -7.62 28.88
N TYR A 143 -1.78 -6.55 29.47
CA TYR A 143 -3.15 -6.51 29.98
C TYR A 143 -4.20 -6.28 28.88
N ILE A 144 -3.75 -5.95 27.65
CA ILE A 144 -4.63 -5.66 26.52
C ILE A 144 -4.61 -6.82 25.52
N ASP A 145 -5.51 -7.79 25.72
CA ASP A 145 -5.85 -8.80 24.70
C ASP A 145 -6.90 -8.25 23.74
N ILE A 146 -6.45 -7.44 22.78
CA ILE A 146 -7.31 -6.94 21.70
C ILE A 146 -7.07 -7.76 20.44
N ASN A 147 -8.12 -8.49 20.04
CA ASN A 147 -8.20 -9.07 18.71
C ASN A 147 -8.47 -7.97 17.67
N ILE A 148 -7.40 -7.40 17.13
CA ILE A 148 -7.41 -6.30 16.15
C ILE A 148 -8.20 -6.69 14.90
N GLU A 149 -8.04 -7.92 14.40
CA GLU A 149 -8.76 -8.40 13.23
C GLU A 149 -10.27 -8.39 13.46
N CYS A 150 -10.74 -8.96 14.58
CA CYS A 150 -12.17 -8.95 14.91
C CYS A 150 -12.72 -7.52 15.04
N ARG A 151 -11.95 -6.60 15.62
CA ARG A 151 -12.36 -5.19 15.75
C ARG A 151 -12.48 -4.50 14.39
N ILE A 152 -11.53 -4.71 13.49
CA ILE A 152 -11.57 -4.15 12.13
C ILE A 152 -12.74 -4.74 11.34
N SER A 153 -12.95 -6.05 11.40
CA SER A 153 -14.09 -6.72 10.75
C SER A 153 -15.42 -6.18 11.25
N ALA A 154 -15.60 -6.03 12.56
CA ALA A 154 -16.82 -5.46 13.14
C ALA A 154 -17.08 -4.01 12.70
N ILE A 155 -16.02 -3.22 12.50
CA ILE A 155 -16.12 -1.87 11.94
C ILE A 155 -16.64 -1.93 10.49
N TYR A 156 -16.09 -2.82 9.65
CA TYR A 156 -16.55 -2.97 8.27
C TYR A 156 -17.99 -3.46 8.19
N GLU A 157 -18.38 -4.44 9.01
CA GLU A 157 -19.75 -4.95 9.10
C GLU A 157 -20.74 -3.85 9.48
N SER A 158 -20.41 -3.05 10.51
CA SER A 158 -21.25 -1.93 10.94
C SER A 158 -21.43 -0.87 9.86
N ARG A 159 -20.37 -0.58 9.10
CA ARG A 159 -20.40 0.38 7.99
C ARG A 159 -21.23 -0.12 6.81
N SER A 160 -21.07 -1.40 6.48
CA SER A 160 -21.87 -2.06 5.45
C SER A 160 -23.34 -1.98 5.83
N ALA A 161 -23.69 -2.40 7.06
CA ALA A 161 -25.04 -2.35 7.60
C ALA A 161 -25.67 -0.94 7.51
N ALA A 162 -24.90 0.11 7.82
CA ALA A 162 -25.37 1.49 7.73
C ALA A 162 -25.69 1.95 6.30
N ASN A 163 -25.07 1.35 5.28
CA ASN A 163 -25.27 1.67 3.87
C ASN A 163 -26.10 0.60 3.12
N VAL A 164 -26.66 -0.41 3.80
CA VAL A 164 -27.40 -1.52 3.16
C VAL A 164 -28.56 -1.00 2.29
N ALA A 165 -29.35 -0.05 2.79
CA ALA A 165 -30.48 0.53 2.05
C ALA A 165 -30.03 1.16 0.71
N TYR A 166 -28.94 1.94 0.75
CA TYR A 166 -28.35 2.54 -0.44
C TYR A 166 -27.83 1.48 -1.42
N TYR A 167 -27.12 0.46 -0.94
CA TYR A 167 -26.62 -0.62 -1.79
C TYR A 167 -27.72 -1.52 -2.37
N ASN A 168 -28.88 -1.58 -1.70
CA ASN A 168 -30.06 -2.29 -2.18
C ASN A 168 -30.90 -1.45 -3.18
N GLY A 169 -30.51 -0.21 -3.45
CA GLY A 169 -31.18 0.66 -4.43
C GLY A 169 -32.48 1.28 -3.92
N GLU A 170 -32.64 1.42 -2.61
CA GLU A 170 -33.80 2.11 -2.03
C GLU A 170 -33.81 3.60 -2.45
N PRO A 171 -34.94 4.14 -2.93
CA PRO A 171 -35.04 5.55 -3.31
C PRO A 171 -34.72 6.47 -2.14
N ASP A 172 -33.94 7.52 -2.40
CA ASP A 172 -33.53 8.53 -1.42
C ASP A 172 -32.75 8.00 -0.20
N ALA A 173 -32.25 6.75 -0.28
CA ALA A 173 -31.46 6.17 0.81
C ALA A 173 -30.11 6.90 0.99
N PRO A 174 -29.71 7.21 2.23
CA PRO A 174 -28.47 7.90 2.50
C PRO A 174 -27.26 7.01 2.20
N HIS A 175 -26.22 7.60 1.61
CA HIS A 175 -24.91 6.96 1.44
C HIS A 175 -23.88 7.63 2.36
N PHE A 176 -23.50 6.94 3.41
CA PHE A 176 -22.52 7.43 4.38
C PHE A 176 -21.08 7.11 3.94
N HIS A 177 -20.22 8.11 4.02
CA HIS A 177 -18.77 7.94 3.85
C HIS A 177 -18.09 7.85 5.21
N PHE A 178 -17.31 6.79 5.42
CA PHE A 178 -16.62 6.54 6.68
C PHE A 178 -15.11 6.74 6.54
N VAL A 179 -14.48 7.29 7.59
CA VAL A 179 -13.02 7.33 7.77
C VAL A 179 -12.45 5.91 7.71
N PRO A 180 -11.22 5.64 7.25
CA PRO A 180 -10.66 4.27 7.21
C PRO A 180 -10.77 3.49 8.54
N ALA A 181 -11.02 2.17 8.47
CA ALA A 181 -11.28 1.34 9.66
C ALA A 181 -10.11 1.33 10.64
N MET A 182 -8.89 1.19 10.12
CA MET A 182 -7.66 1.28 10.89
C MET A 182 -7.54 2.61 11.66
N GLN A 183 -7.87 3.72 11.00
CA GLN A 183 -7.81 5.04 11.64
C GLN A 183 -8.82 5.15 12.78
N SER A 184 -10.08 4.71 12.55
CA SER A 184 -11.09 4.68 13.61
C SER A 184 -10.66 3.84 14.81
N LEU A 185 -9.97 2.72 14.58
CA LEU A 185 -9.42 1.88 15.64
C LEU A 185 -8.31 2.60 16.42
N ILE A 186 -7.35 3.22 15.73
CA ILE A 186 -6.26 3.99 16.35
C ILE A 186 -6.80 5.14 17.20
N ASP A 187 -7.79 5.87 16.69
CA ASP A 187 -8.44 6.96 17.40
C ASP A 187 -9.18 6.46 18.66
N ALA A 188 -9.81 5.29 18.59
CA ALA A 188 -10.46 4.67 19.74
C ALA A 188 -9.44 4.25 20.80
N LEU A 189 -8.38 3.55 20.41
CA LEU A 189 -7.33 3.07 21.31
C LEU A 189 -6.54 4.21 21.96
N SER A 190 -6.33 5.30 21.22
CA SER A 190 -5.65 6.49 21.74
C SER A 190 -6.42 7.15 22.88
N ARG A 191 -7.77 7.13 22.80
CA ARG A 191 -8.64 7.65 23.86
C ARG A 191 -8.62 6.81 25.13
N VAL A 192 -8.49 5.48 25.01
CA VAL A 192 -8.38 4.58 26.17
C VAL A 192 -7.13 4.91 27.01
N ARG A 193 -6.01 5.26 26.37
CA ARG A 193 -4.79 5.68 27.07
C ARG A 193 -4.99 6.94 27.90
N SER A 194 -5.71 7.92 27.35
CA SER A 194 -6.00 9.18 28.03
C SER A 194 -6.82 8.98 29.30
N GLN A 195 -7.64 7.93 29.35
CA GLN A 195 -8.45 7.57 30.51
C GLN A 195 -7.65 6.79 31.57
N LEU A 196 -6.77 5.88 31.15
CA LEU A 196 -5.91 5.08 32.06
C LEU A 196 -4.77 5.87 32.71
N CYS A 197 -4.40 7.04 32.18
CA CYS A 197 -3.34 7.89 32.73
C CYS A 197 -3.87 9.05 33.59
N GLN A 198 -5.18 9.13 33.87
CA GLN A 198 -5.66 10.03 34.92
C GLN A 198 -5.42 9.35 36.28
N PRO A 199 -4.69 9.99 37.21
CA PRO A 199 -4.63 9.47 38.57
C PRO A 199 -6.05 9.44 39.12
N ASP A 200 -6.45 8.32 39.70
CA ASP A 200 -7.67 8.23 40.50
C ASP A 200 -7.57 9.28 41.61
N ASN A 201 -8.21 10.43 41.40
CA ASN A 201 -8.46 11.40 42.44
C ASN A 201 -9.68 10.88 43.22
N GLY A 202 -9.45 9.90 44.08
CA GLY A 202 -10.44 9.31 45.00
C GLY A 202 -9.77 8.91 46.30
#